data_AF-A0A840PXK7-F1
#
_entry.id   AF-A0A840PXK7-F1
#
_cell.length_a   1.000
_cell.length_b   1.000
_cell.length_c   1.000
_cell.angle_alpha   90.00
_cell.angle_beta   90.00
_cell.angle_gamma   90.00
#
_symmetry.space_group_name_H-M   'P 1'
#
loop_
_entity.id
_entity.type
_entity.pdbx_description
1 polymer ?
#
loop_
_entity_poly.entity_id
_entity_poly.type
_entity_poly.pdbx_seq_one_letter_code
_entity_poly.pdbx_strand_id
1 'polypeptide(L)'
;MLKFDELLFQKTKGQIGIPFEEAIEQLSSYEIDEKIFGNVIPLKQILFNKTEATNVIYSTVKNSWGKMDLFTQEMFRLSNIELQNVEKKLDAFFSSPTSKKLIFEHALMKNVFNFSHFIELVFGKKSNYSKSITKLNEIHLYKIGRKYFIHILYNQKPDFWRYLYAKKIYSIFLQTPLHTIQNPLDLMNQFKQLIQSFQTKNQVVTTMNKFIQKIDYKNPRSYLLKEFHLLNISLHFMGGKRHYKKINKLISDVIRTWKSGEWALTEKEQTLLSYILAIDGAKHFDTEKTIAHGKYLIMNDRLINHSIELLIEYGEILPNLKPEPQSLVKRYDKNYLEQVFFIVIDALVKNEQYFDVLQLMKEYEIASCTSIYDFLNAKVFDKDLLLKIEATVQRDIAYIVDHSPQHVLQSIEKWLKQYKEIESPFYPIAKMTSQHVCNLLKALFATEQFELFEQLINIYIKYLILQEDFEDLRNFVSGFVQK
;
A
#
# COMPACT_ATOMS: atom_id res chain seq x y z
N MET A 1 -33.91 -2.24 10.83
CA MET A 1 -32.60 -2.83 11.20
C MET A 1 -32.63 -4.30 10.82
N LEU A 2 -31.50 -4.95 10.55
CA LEU A 2 -31.49 -6.38 10.29
C LEU A 2 -31.78 -7.13 11.59
N LYS A 3 -32.69 -8.13 11.56
CA LYS A 3 -33.20 -8.80 12.77
C LYS A 3 -32.08 -9.40 13.63
N PHE A 4 -31.12 -10.07 12.99
CA PHE A 4 -29.98 -10.67 13.69
C PHE A 4 -29.08 -9.59 14.33
N ASP A 5 -28.76 -8.55 13.58
CA ASP A 5 -27.89 -7.44 14.01
C ASP A 5 -28.48 -6.71 15.22
N GLU A 6 -29.81 -6.50 15.20
CA GLU A 6 -30.55 -5.89 16.30
C GLU A 6 -30.53 -6.77 17.56
N LEU A 7 -30.80 -8.08 17.42
CA LEU A 7 -30.75 -9.02 18.54
C LEU A 7 -29.34 -9.08 19.16
N LEU A 8 -28.31 -9.12 18.32
CA LEU A 8 -26.93 -9.15 18.77
C LEU A 8 -26.54 -7.85 19.48
N PHE A 9 -26.95 -6.69 18.94
CA PHE A 9 -26.71 -5.40 19.57
C PHE A 9 -27.42 -5.27 20.93
N GLN A 10 -28.67 -5.74 21.03
CA GLN A 10 -29.43 -5.74 22.29
C GLN A 10 -28.78 -6.65 23.35
N LYS A 11 -28.39 -7.88 22.97
CA LYS A 11 -27.74 -8.82 23.89
C LYS A 11 -26.40 -8.30 24.42
N THR A 12 -25.61 -7.68 23.55
CA THR A 12 -24.26 -7.19 23.90
C THR A 12 -24.25 -5.76 24.43
N LYS A 13 -25.38 -5.04 24.33
CA LYS A 13 -25.47 -3.59 24.55
C LYS A 13 -24.42 -2.79 23.75
N GLY A 14 -24.05 -3.31 22.57
CA GLY A 14 -23.03 -2.72 21.69
C GLY A 14 -21.59 -2.95 22.15
N GLN A 15 -21.32 -3.90 23.04
CA GLN A 15 -19.97 -4.32 23.41
C GLN A 15 -19.39 -5.33 22.39
N ILE A 16 -18.07 -5.32 22.24
CA ILE A 16 -17.30 -6.25 21.39
C ILE A 16 -16.43 -7.18 22.26
N GLY A 17 -15.77 -8.17 21.65
CA GLY A 17 -14.92 -9.13 22.38
C GLY A 17 -15.73 -10.31 22.94
N ILE A 18 -15.39 -10.79 24.13
CA ILE A 18 -15.99 -12.00 24.73
C ILE A 18 -17.53 -11.96 24.76
N PRO A 19 -18.19 -10.87 25.24
CA PRO A 19 -19.66 -10.82 25.26
C PRO A 19 -20.29 -10.96 23.87
N PHE A 20 -19.59 -10.49 22.83
CA PHE A 20 -20.03 -10.58 21.45
C PHE A 20 -19.90 -12.00 20.91
N GLU A 21 -18.80 -12.69 21.22
CA GLU A 21 -18.60 -14.09 20.79
C GLU A 21 -19.61 -15.03 21.46
N GLU A 22 -19.85 -14.87 22.76
CA GLU A 22 -20.85 -15.64 23.52
C GLU A 22 -22.26 -15.39 22.99
N ALA A 23 -22.59 -14.15 22.66
CA ALA A 23 -23.88 -13.81 22.08
C ALA A 23 -24.07 -14.44 20.70
N ILE A 24 -23.02 -14.50 19.86
CA ILE A 24 -23.09 -15.25 18.59
C ILE A 24 -23.37 -16.72 18.87
N GLU A 25 -22.62 -17.35 19.77
CA GLU A 25 -22.74 -18.78 20.08
C GLU A 25 -24.17 -19.15 20.48
N GLN A 26 -24.74 -18.39 21.40
CA GLN A 26 -26.11 -18.56 21.86
C GLN A 26 -27.17 -18.35 20.77
N LEU A 27 -26.90 -17.47 19.79
CA LEU A 27 -27.85 -17.15 18.72
C LEU A 27 -27.72 -18.05 17.50
N SER A 28 -26.59 -18.74 17.32
CA SER A 28 -26.27 -19.43 16.07
C SER A 28 -26.32 -20.95 16.15
N SER A 29 -26.09 -21.56 17.31
CA SER A 29 -26.03 -23.03 17.51
C SER A 29 -25.23 -23.74 16.39
N TYR A 30 -24.19 -23.06 15.88
CA TYR A 30 -23.44 -23.46 14.70
C TYR A 30 -21.96 -23.39 15.03
N GLU A 31 -21.33 -24.55 15.07
CA GLU A 31 -19.91 -24.68 15.38
C GLU A 31 -19.12 -25.09 14.14
N ILE A 32 -17.94 -24.50 14.02
CA ILE A 32 -16.90 -24.92 13.09
C ILE A 32 -15.66 -25.21 13.93
N ASP A 33 -14.98 -26.32 13.62
CA ASP A 33 -13.84 -26.84 14.38
C ASP A 33 -12.70 -25.83 14.61
N GLU A 34 -12.53 -24.85 13.72
CA GLU A 34 -11.39 -23.93 13.76
C GLU A 34 -11.84 -22.46 13.82
N LYS A 35 -11.69 -21.85 15.01
CA LYS A 35 -12.07 -20.46 15.32
C LYS A 35 -10.90 -19.48 15.06
N ILE A 36 -10.56 -19.24 13.78
CA ILE A 36 -9.45 -18.34 13.38
C ILE A 36 -9.69 -16.89 13.85
N PHE A 37 -10.93 -16.41 13.66
CA PHE A 37 -11.40 -15.11 14.12
C PHE A 37 -12.71 -15.32 14.87
N GLY A 38 -12.67 -16.11 15.96
CA GLY A 38 -13.82 -16.40 16.82
C GLY A 38 -14.97 -17.18 16.17
N ASN A 39 -16.18 -17.00 16.71
CA ASN A 39 -17.37 -17.73 16.29
C ASN A 39 -17.88 -17.26 14.91
N VAL A 40 -18.50 -18.19 14.17
CA VAL A 40 -19.00 -17.97 12.81
C VAL A 40 -20.52 -17.77 12.83
N ILE A 41 -21.00 -16.79 12.06
CA ILE A 41 -22.43 -16.51 11.93
C ILE A 41 -23.00 -17.33 10.77
N PRO A 42 -24.04 -18.16 10.97
CA PRO A 42 -24.70 -18.93 9.93
C PRO A 42 -25.16 -18.07 8.76
N LEU A 43 -24.92 -18.52 7.52
CA LEU A 43 -25.34 -17.79 6.31
C LEU A 43 -26.83 -17.45 6.29
N LYS A 44 -27.69 -18.31 6.87
CA LYS A 44 -29.15 -18.08 6.96
C LYS A 44 -29.52 -16.82 7.76
N GLN A 45 -28.64 -16.34 8.64
CA GLN A 45 -28.86 -15.16 9.47
C GLN A 45 -28.37 -13.86 8.82
N ILE A 46 -27.53 -13.96 7.77
CA ILE A 46 -26.85 -12.81 7.17
C ILE A 46 -27.05 -12.67 5.66
N LEU A 47 -27.61 -13.68 4.99
CA LEU A 47 -27.93 -13.66 3.56
C LEU A 47 -29.44 -13.59 3.33
N PHE A 48 -29.85 -12.62 2.53
CA PHE A 48 -31.24 -12.28 2.25
C PHE A 48 -31.61 -12.58 0.79
N ASN A 49 -32.88 -12.86 0.53
CA ASN A 49 -33.37 -12.90 -0.85
C ASN A 49 -33.46 -11.47 -1.43
N LYS A 50 -33.66 -11.34 -2.75
CA LYS A 50 -33.69 -10.03 -3.43
C LYS A 50 -34.75 -9.10 -2.84
N THR A 51 -35.95 -9.62 -2.58
CA THR A 51 -37.09 -8.84 -2.10
C THR A 51 -36.83 -8.31 -0.69
N GLU A 52 -36.37 -9.16 0.22
CA GLU A 52 -35.95 -8.81 1.58
C GLU A 52 -34.85 -7.75 1.55
N ALA A 53 -33.81 -7.99 0.75
CA ALA A 53 -32.68 -7.09 0.65
C ALA A 53 -33.09 -5.69 0.17
N THR A 54 -33.90 -5.65 -0.88
CA THR A 54 -34.47 -4.42 -1.44
C THR A 54 -35.32 -3.68 -0.40
N ASN A 55 -36.17 -4.39 0.34
CA ASN A 55 -37.02 -3.81 1.38
C ASN A 55 -36.20 -3.19 2.52
N VAL A 56 -35.18 -3.90 2.99
CA VAL A 56 -34.33 -3.42 4.10
C VAL A 56 -33.57 -2.18 3.70
N ILE A 57 -32.92 -2.18 2.53
CA ILE A 57 -32.14 -1.04 2.07
C ILE A 57 -33.05 0.18 1.89
N TYR A 58 -34.16 0.01 1.17
CA TYR A 58 -35.11 1.09 0.92
C TYR A 58 -35.69 1.69 2.21
N SER A 59 -36.14 0.85 3.14
CA SER A 59 -36.69 1.32 4.42
C SER A 59 -35.63 2.01 5.29
N THR A 60 -34.40 1.52 5.27
CA THR A 60 -33.28 2.13 6.01
C THR A 60 -32.96 3.52 5.47
N VAL A 61 -32.82 3.65 4.15
CA VAL A 61 -32.58 4.95 3.48
C VAL A 61 -33.74 5.91 3.73
N LYS A 62 -34.99 5.48 3.52
CA LYS A 62 -36.18 6.32 3.74
C LYS A 62 -36.27 6.83 5.18
N ASN A 63 -35.97 5.97 6.16
CA ASN A 63 -36.07 6.33 7.57
C ASN A 63 -34.93 7.21 8.07
N SER A 64 -33.74 7.14 7.46
CA SER A 64 -32.54 7.86 7.93
C SER A 64 -32.21 9.12 7.12
N TRP A 65 -32.42 9.11 5.81
CA TRP A 65 -32.10 10.24 4.92
C TRP A 65 -33.34 10.83 4.23
N GLY A 66 -34.47 10.13 4.28
CA GLY A 66 -35.73 10.61 3.71
C GLY A 66 -36.57 11.49 4.65
N LYS A 67 -36.16 11.65 5.91
CA LYS A 67 -36.83 12.53 6.88
C LYS A 67 -35.98 13.78 7.13
N MET A 68 -36.59 14.95 7.04
CA MET A 68 -35.92 16.24 7.26
C MET A 68 -35.77 16.56 8.75
N ASP A 69 -34.98 15.77 9.48
CA ASP A 69 -34.54 16.12 10.83
C ASP A 69 -33.39 17.15 10.81
N LEU A 70 -33.03 17.69 11.98
CA LEU A 70 -31.98 18.71 12.13
C LEU A 70 -30.64 18.26 11.54
N PHE A 71 -30.28 16.99 11.71
CA PHE A 71 -29.02 16.44 11.18
C PHE A 71 -29.05 16.32 9.66
N THR A 72 -30.17 15.88 9.10
CA THR A 72 -30.37 15.74 7.66
C THR A 72 -30.43 17.11 6.97
N GLN A 73 -31.07 18.11 7.60
CA GLN A 73 -31.03 19.50 7.13
C GLN A 73 -29.61 20.04 7.03
N GLU A 74 -28.80 19.81 8.06
CA GLU A 74 -27.40 20.23 8.07
C GLU A 74 -26.59 19.53 6.97
N MET A 75 -26.83 18.23 6.77
CA MET A 75 -26.22 17.47 5.67
C MET A 75 -26.54 18.05 4.29
N PHE A 76 -27.79 18.47 4.05
CA PHE A 76 -28.19 19.10 2.80
C PHE A 76 -27.53 20.47 2.61
N ARG A 77 -27.45 21.29 3.67
CA ARG A 77 -26.75 22.58 3.64
C ARG A 77 -25.27 22.41 3.27
N LEU A 78 -24.59 21.49 3.94
CA LEU A 78 -23.18 21.19 3.69
C LEU A 78 -22.94 20.60 2.29
N SER A 79 -23.98 20.05 1.66
CA SER A 79 -23.91 19.53 0.29
C SER A 79 -24.25 20.58 -0.78
N ASN A 80 -24.30 21.88 -0.44
CA ASN A 80 -24.70 22.98 -1.32
C ASN A 80 -26.08 22.77 -1.99
N ILE A 81 -27.00 22.14 -1.28
CA ILE A 81 -28.38 21.96 -1.72
C ILE A 81 -29.23 23.01 -1.03
N GLU A 82 -29.87 23.87 -1.83
CA GLU A 82 -30.87 24.80 -1.33
C GLU A 82 -32.01 24.02 -0.67
N LEU A 83 -32.24 24.28 0.62
CA LEU A 83 -33.29 23.60 1.38
C LEU A 83 -34.70 23.86 0.82
N GLN A 84 -34.86 24.94 0.06
CA GLN A 84 -36.09 25.26 -0.65
C GLN A 84 -36.38 24.14 -1.67
N ASN A 85 -37.45 23.38 -1.44
CA ASN A 85 -37.92 22.23 -2.22
C ASN A 85 -37.23 20.87 -1.99
N VAL A 86 -36.32 20.75 -1.00
CA VAL A 86 -35.71 19.44 -0.66
C VAL A 86 -36.78 18.42 -0.27
N GLU A 87 -37.66 18.79 0.66
CA GLU A 87 -38.73 17.92 1.16
C GLU A 87 -39.65 17.44 0.04
N LYS A 88 -40.11 18.35 -0.83
CA LYS A 88 -40.93 18.00 -2.01
C LYS A 88 -40.22 17.02 -2.95
N LYS A 89 -38.92 17.18 -3.19
CA LYS A 89 -38.14 16.27 -4.04
C LYS A 89 -37.96 14.90 -3.39
N LEU A 90 -37.71 14.86 -2.08
CA LEU A 90 -37.63 13.61 -1.32
C LEU A 90 -38.96 12.86 -1.35
N ASP A 91 -40.07 13.55 -1.10
CA ASP A 91 -41.41 12.96 -1.14
C ASP A 91 -41.74 12.44 -2.53
N ALA A 92 -41.47 13.20 -3.59
CA ALA A 92 -41.66 12.76 -4.97
C ALA A 92 -40.82 11.52 -5.29
N PHE A 93 -39.55 11.49 -4.84
CA PHE A 93 -38.67 10.35 -5.05
C PHE A 93 -39.18 9.10 -4.34
N PHE A 94 -39.48 9.17 -3.03
CA PHE A 94 -39.97 8.01 -2.27
C PHE A 94 -41.42 7.60 -2.60
N SER A 95 -42.18 8.45 -3.26
CA SER A 95 -43.51 8.11 -3.79
C SER A 95 -43.44 7.44 -5.17
N SER A 96 -42.32 7.58 -5.88
CA SER A 96 -42.12 6.93 -7.17
C SER A 96 -41.99 5.40 -7.04
N PRO A 97 -42.68 4.61 -7.88
CA PRO A 97 -42.57 3.15 -7.88
C PRO A 97 -41.18 2.63 -8.29
N THR A 98 -40.35 3.45 -8.94
CA THR A 98 -39.02 3.05 -9.43
C THR A 98 -37.89 3.30 -8.42
N SER A 99 -38.09 4.19 -7.44
CA SER A 99 -37.06 4.63 -6.48
C SER A 99 -36.37 3.48 -5.76
N LYS A 100 -37.17 2.52 -5.30
CA LYS A 100 -36.72 1.31 -4.61
C LYS A 100 -35.81 0.44 -5.46
N LYS A 101 -36.11 0.31 -6.76
CA LYS A 101 -35.27 -0.41 -7.72
C LYS A 101 -33.96 0.34 -7.96
N LEU A 102 -34.03 1.66 -8.15
CA LEU A 102 -32.87 2.52 -8.39
C LEU A 102 -31.87 2.48 -7.23
N ILE A 103 -32.34 2.62 -5.98
CA ILE A 103 -31.49 2.53 -4.79
C ILE A 103 -30.77 1.18 -4.74
N PHE A 104 -31.51 0.08 -4.95
CA PHE A 104 -30.94 -1.26 -4.89
C PHE A 104 -29.91 -1.52 -5.99
N GLU A 105 -30.21 -1.15 -7.23
CA GLU A 105 -29.30 -1.32 -8.37
C GLU A 105 -28.03 -0.47 -8.20
N HIS A 106 -28.17 0.77 -7.72
CA HIS A 106 -27.03 1.62 -7.43
C HIS A 106 -26.14 1.04 -6.32
N ALA A 107 -26.75 0.56 -5.23
CA ALA A 107 -26.03 -0.09 -4.13
C ALA A 107 -25.31 -1.37 -4.60
N LEU A 108 -25.93 -2.15 -5.49
CA LEU A 108 -25.37 -3.40 -6.00
C LEU A 108 -24.19 -3.18 -6.97
N MET A 109 -24.27 -2.11 -7.76
CA MET A 109 -23.23 -1.74 -8.71
C MET A 109 -21.98 -1.19 -8.01
N LYS A 110 -22.15 -0.39 -6.95
CA LYS A 110 -21.06 0.25 -6.21
C LYS A 110 -20.57 -0.57 -5.01
N ASN A 111 -21.25 -1.66 -4.67
CA ASN A 111 -21.17 -2.42 -3.41
C ASN A 111 -21.41 -1.61 -2.12
N VAL A 112 -21.41 -0.28 -2.19
CA VAL A 112 -21.60 0.65 -1.06
C VAL A 112 -22.59 1.74 -1.45
N PHE A 113 -23.51 2.06 -0.54
CA PHE A 113 -24.49 3.13 -0.67
C PHE A 113 -24.38 4.10 0.52
N ASN A 114 -23.97 5.33 0.27
CA ASN A 114 -23.79 6.38 1.27
C ASN A 114 -24.65 7.61 0.92
N PHE A 115 -24.60 8.66 1.75
CA PHE A 115 -25.41 9.86 1.55
C PHE A 115 -25.11 10.56 0.22
N SER A 116 -23.86 10.60 -0.21
CA SER A 116 -23.48 11.22 -1.50
C SER A 116 -24.12 10.51 -2.69
N HIS A 117 -24.14 9.17 -2.67
CA HIS A 117 -24.86 8.38 -3.67
C HIS A 117 -26.38 8.64 -3.65
N PHE A 118 -26.94 8.83 -2.46
CA PHE A 118 -28.36 9.19 -2.32
C PHE A 118 -28.65 10.59 -2.90
N ILE A 119 -27.80 11.58 -2.64
CA ILE A 119 -27.91 12.91 -3.22
C ILE A 119 -27.84 12.87 -4.74
N GLU A 120 -26.88 12.12 -5.30
CA GLU A 120 -26.74 11.97 -6.75
C GLU A 120 -28.01 11.38 -7.37
N LEU A 121 -28.60 10.36 -6.75
CA LEU A 121 -29.84 9.74 -7.24
C LEU A 121 -31.07 10.66 -7.16
N VAL A 122 -31.22 11.45 -6.10
CA VAL A 122 -32.42 12.28 -5.91
C VAL A 122 -32.31 13.63 -6.62
N PHE A 123 -31.13 14.22 -6.65
CA PHE A 123 -30.92 15.60 -7.13
C PHE A 123 -30.11 15.69 -8.41
N GLY A 124 -29.52 14.60 -8.89
CA GLY A 124 -28.64 14.60 -10.08
C GLY A 124 -27.33 15.37 -9.87
N LYS A 125 -26.98 15.70 -8.62
CA LYS A 125 -25.77 16.44 -8.27
C LYS A 125 -24.77 15.49 -7.62
N LYS A 126 -23.54 15.45 -8.15
CA LYS A 126 -22.43 14.81 -7.44
C LYS A 126 -22.07 15.64 -6.22
N SER A 127 -22.00 15.01 -5.06
CA SER A 127 -21.50 15.62 -3.83
C SER A 127 -20.31 14.82 -3.32
N ASN A 128 -19.26 15.52 -2.88
CA ASN A 128 -18.07 14.90 -2.28
C ASN A 128 -18.20 14.89 -0.75
N TYR A 129 -19.36 14.48 -0.25
CA TYR A 129 -19.60 14.46 1.18
C TYR A 129 -19.06 13.15 1.77
N SER A 130 -18.06 13.24 2.66
CA SER A 130 -17.27 12.08 3.08
C SER A 130 -17.81 11.35 4.30
N LYS A 131 -18.65 11.99 5.15
CA LYS A 131 -19.15 11.38 6.39
C LYS A 131 -20.52 11.89 6.80
N SER A 132 -21.54 11.04 6.72
CA SER A 132 -22.88 11.36 7.21
C SER A 132 -22.89 11.71 8.71
N ILE A 133 -23.65 12.75 9.10
CA ILE A 133 -23.88 13.14 10.50
C ILE A 133 -25.18 12.50 11.03
N THR A 134 -26.03 11.97 10.14
CA THR A 134 -27.27 11.26 10.51
C THR A 134 -26.97 9.94 11.22
N LYS A 135 -28.00 9.21 11.68
CA LYS A 135 -27.80 7.89 12.29
C LYS A 135 -27.12 6.88 11.35
N LEU A 136 -27.39 6.98 10.05
CA LEU A 136 -26.89 6.07 9.02
C LEU A 136 -25.63 6.63 8.37
N ASN A 137 -24.55 5.84 8.35
CA ASN A 137 -23.33 6.19 7.65
C ASN A 137 -23.36 5.68 6.20
N GLU A 138 -23.39 4.36 6.04
CA GLU A 138 -23.40 3.70 4.74
C GLU A 138 -23.98 2.29 4.81
N ILE A 139 -24.36 1.76 3.66
CA ILE A 139 -24.91 0.42 3.48
C ILE A 139 -24.03 -0.35 2.49
N HIS A 140 -23.54 -1.50 2.90
CA HIS A 140 -22.78 -2.44 2.09
C HIS A 140 -23.72 -3.51 1.52
N LEU A 141 -23.59 -3.79 0.21
CA LEU A 141 -24.40 -4.78 -0.50
C LEU A 141 -23.54 -5.60 -1.46
N TYR A 142 -23.56 -6.93 -1.29
CA TYR A 142 -22.88 -7.87 -2.19
C TYR A 142 -23.80 -9.02 -2.55
N LYS A 143 -23.73 -9.49 -3.80
CA LYS A 143 -24.38 -10.72 -4.24
C LYS A 143 -23.51 -11.92 -3.86
N ILE A 144 -24.09 -12.88 -3.14
CA ILE A 144 -23.48 -14.14 -2.74
C ILE A 144 -24.33 -15.28 -3.33
N GLY A 145 -23.88 -15.85 -4.45
CA GLY A 145 -24.63 -16.83 -5.23
C GLY A 145 -25.99 -16.27 -5.69
N ARG A 146 -27.08 -16.81 -5.14
CA ARG A 146 -28.46 -16.38 -5.43
C ARG A 146 -29.05 -15.43 -4.38
N LYS A 147 -28.28 -15.09 -3.34
CA LYS A 147 -28.70 -14.25 -2.22
C LYS A 147 -27.85 -12.98 -2.13
N TYR A 148 -28.20 -12.11 -1.19
CA TYR A 148 -27.56 -10.82 -0.97
C TYR A 148 -27.10 -10.68 0.48
N PHE A 149 -25.85 -10.29 0.63
CA PHE A 149 -25.27 -9.87 1.90
C PHE A 149 -25.49 -8.37 2.08
N ILE A 150 -26.10 -7.98 3.21
CA ILE A 150 -26.27 -6.58 3.59
C ILE A 150 -25.59 -6.34 4.93
N HIS A 151 -24.84 -5.24 5.00
CA HIS A 151 -24.38 -4.70 6.28
C HIS A 151 -24.63 -3.20 6.33
N ILE A 152 -25.15 -2.70 7.46
CA ILE A 152 -25.48 -1.30 7.66
C ILE A 152 -24.55 -0.74 8.73
N LEU A 153 -23.75 0.26 8.36
CA LEU A 153 -22.90 0.98 9.31
C LEU A 153 -23.67 2.18 9.85
N TYR A 154 -23.84 2.19 11.18
CA TYR A 154 -24.43 3.32 11.89
C TYR A 154 -23.34 4.14 12.58
N ASN A 155 -23.60 5.43 12.76
CA ASN A 155 -22.69 6.35 13.46
C ASN A 155 -22.67 6.13 14.98
N GLN A 156 -23.73 5.54 15.55
CA GLN A 156 -23.78 5.16 16.95
C GLN A 156 -23.00 3.87 17.19
N LYS A 157 -22.06 3.86 18.15
CA LYS A 157 -21.23 2.68 18.48
C LYS A 157 -20.51 2.10 17.23
N PRO A 158 -19.68 2.90 16.52
CA PRO A 158 -19.10 2.51 15.24
C PRO A 158 -18.24 1.25 15.33
N ASP A 159 -17.53 1.05 16.44
CA ASP A 159 -16.68 -0.12 16.66
C ASP A 159 -17.47 -1.43 16.65
N PHE A 160 -18.68 -1.42 17.22
CA PHE A 160 -19.57 -2.59 17.20
C PHE A 160 -19.97 -2.95 15.77
N TRP A 161 -20.42 -1.97 14.98
CA TRP A 161 -20.86 -2.22 13.60
C TRP A 161 -19.72 -2.68 12.73
N ARG A 162 -18.53 -2.07 12.85
CA ARG A 162 -17.33 -2.47 12.13
C ARG A 162 -16.86 -3.88 12.51
N TYR A 163 -16.90 -4.23 13.80
CA TYR A 163 -16.55 -5.58 14.25
C TYR A 163 -17.55 -6.62 13.74
N LEU A 164 -18.86 -6.33 13.81
CA LEU A 164 -19.90 -7.17 13.22
C LEU A 164 -19.72 -7.31 11.71
N TYR A 165 -19.33 -6.23 11.03
CA TYR A 165 -19.08 -6.29 9.59
C TYR A 165 -17.96 -7.28 9.26
N ALA A 166 -16.81 -7.15 9.93
CA ALA A 166 -15.69 -8.06 9.77
C ALA A 166 -16.08 -9.51 10.04
N LYS A 167 -16.90 -9.74 11.08
CA LYS A 167 -17.41 -11.08 11.44
C LYS A 167 -18.31 -11.68 10.37
N LYS A 168 -19.19 -10.88 9.77
CA LYS A 168 -20.03 -11.35 8.66
C LYS A 168 -19.21 -11.68 7.43
N ILE A 169 -18.23 -10.85 7.06
CA ILE A 169 -17.33 -11.14 5.94
C ILE A 169 -16.57 -12.44 6.18
N TYR A 170 -15.95 -12.59 7.37
CA TYR A 170 -15.28 -13.81 7.80
C TYR A 170 -16.19 -15.05 7.66
N SER A 171 -17.43 -14.93 8.13
CA SER A 171 -18.43 -16.00 8.08
C SER A 171 -18.82 -16.39 6.64
N ILE A 172 -18.91 -15.42 5.72
CA ILE A 172 -19.24 -15.66 4.32
C ILE A 172 -18.16 -16.51 3.64
N PHE A 173 -16.90 -16.12 3.75
CA PHE A 173 -15.79 -16.83 3.11
C PHE A 173 -15.59 -18.26 3.64
N LEU A 174 -15.88 -18.51 4.92
CA LEU A 174 -15.73 -19.86 5.49
C LEU A 174 -16.83 -20.85 5.08
N GLN A 175 -18.01 -20.33 4.73
CA GLN A 175 -19.21 -21.13 4.44
C GLN A 175 -19.60 -21.13 2.96
N THR A 176 -18.96 -20.31 2.12
CA THR A 176 -19.36 -20.12 0.72
C THR A 176 -18.18 -20.30 -0.23
N PRO A 177 -18.33 -21.01 -1.36
CA PRO A 177 -17.29 -21.06 -2.39
C PRO A 177 -16.96 -19.67 -2.96
N LEU A 178 -15.68 -19.42 -3.17
CA LEU A 178 -15.11 -18.13 -3.56
C LEU A 178 -15.73 -17.58 -4.86
N HIS A 179 -15.94 -18.44 -5.85
CA HIS A 179 -16.49 -18.07 -7.16
C HIS A 179 -17.95 -17.56 -7.12
N THR A 180 -18.65 -17.75 -5.99
CA THR A 180 -20.04 -17.29 -5.84
C THR A 180 -20.14 -15.91 -5.20
N ILE A 181 -19.04 -15.38 -4.68
CA ILE A 181 -18.97 -14.09 -3.98
C ILE A 181 -18.71 -13.00 -5.03
N GLN A 182 -19.60 -12.01 -5.11
CA GLN A 182 -19.35 -10.80 -5.91
C GLN A 182 -18.20 -10.00 -5.31
N ASN A 183 -17.22 -9.62 -6.15
CA ASN A 183 -16.07 -8.79 -5.76
C ASN A 183 -15.35 -9.27 -4.48
N PRO A 184 -14.85 -10.52 -4.43
CA PRO A 184 -14.28 -11.09 -3.21
C PRO A 184 -12.97 -10.41 -2.78
N LEU A 185 -12.22 -9.82 -3.72
CA LEU A 185 -11.01 -9.05 -3.38
C LEU A 185 -11.35 -7.80 -2.55
N ASP A 186 -12.39 -7.07 -2.94
CA ASP A 186 -12.90 -5.91 -2.22
C ASP A 186 -13.36 -6.29 -0.81
N LEU A 187 -14.16 -7.35 -0.68
CA LEU A 187 -14.58 -7.87 0.62
C LEU A 187 -13.41 -8.30 1.52
N MET A 188 -12.39 -8.96 0.95
CA MET A 188 -11.21 -9.38 1.70
C MET A 188 -10.37 -8.19 2.16
N ASN A 189 -10.23 -7.17 1.32
CA ASN A 189 -9.54 -5.92 1.67
C ASN A 189 -10.29 -5.16 2.77
N GLN A 190 -11.63 -5.10 2.70
CA GLN A 190 -12.44 -4.53 3.77
C GLN A 190 -12.30 -5.32 5.07
N PHE A 191 -12.29 -6.65 5.02
CA PHE A 191 -12.02 -7.47 6.19
C PHE A 191 -10.67 -7.13 6.82
N LYS A 192 -9.58 -7.08 6.02
CA LYS A 192 -8.24 -6.67 6.47
C LYS A 192 -8.27 -5.30 7.14
N GLN A 193 -8.86 -4.28 6.52
CA GLN A 193 -8.94 -2.92 7.05
C GLN A 193 -9.72 -2.86 8.37
N LEU A 194 -10.82 -3.60 8.47
CA LEU A 194 -11.63 -3.65 9.68
C LEU A 194 -10.86 -4.29 10.84
N ILE A 195 -10.23 -5.45 10.63
CA ILE A 195 -9.50 -6.14 11.71
C ILE A 195 -8.25 -5.38 12.17
N GLN A 196 -7.62 -4.57 11.29
CA GLN A 196 -6.53 -3.67 11.67
C GLN A 196 -6.92 -2.65 12.75
N SER A 197 -8.21 -2.31 12.86
CA SER A 197 -8.71 -1.41 13.91
C SER A 197 -8.80 -2.09 15.29
N PHE A 198 -8.76 -3.43 15.34
CA PHE A 198 -9.00 -4.21 16.55
C PHE A 198 -7.83 -5.12 16.94
N GLN A 199 -6.83 -5.27 16.08
CA GLN A 199 -5.72 -6.19 16.23
C GLN A 199 -4.38 -5.50 15.97
N THR A 200 -3.34 -5.97 16.64
CA THR A 200 -1.96 -5.57 16.33
C THR A 200 -1.54 -6.04 14.93
N LYS A 201 -0.55 -5.38 14.32
CA LYS A 201 -0.02 -5.77 12.99
C LYS A 201 0.30 -7.27 12.89
N ASN A 202 0.95 -7.85 13.89
CA ASN A 202 1.31 -9.28 13.89
C ASN A 202 0.09 -10.21 14.00
N GLN A 203 -0.94 -9.80 14.77
CA GLN A 203 -2.19 -10.55 14.85
C GLN A 203 -2.93 -10.52 13.51
N VAL A 204 -3.01 -9.37 12.85
CA VAL A 204 -3.62 -9.23 11.51
C VAL A 204 -2.96 -10.19 10.52
N VAL A 205 -1.61 -10.19 10.43
CA VAL A 205 -0.89 -11.10 9.53
C VAL A 205 -1.20 -12.56 9.86
N THR A 206 -1.24 -12.92 11.14
CA THR A 206 -1.53 -14.29 11.58
C THR A 206 -2.97 -14.71 11.24
N THR A 207 -3.95 -13.86 11.53
CA THR A 207 -5.37 -14.08 11.25
C THR A 207 -5.60 -14.19 9.75
N MET A 208 -5.08 -13.25 8.94
CA MET A 208 -5.19 -13.28 7.49
C MET A 208 -4.52 -14.51 6.88
N ASN A 209 -3.32 -14.89 7.33
CA ASN A 209 -2.63 -16.07 6.82
C ASN A 209 -3.45 -17.34 7.04
N LYS A 210 -3.95 -17.55 8.26
CA LYS A 210 -4.79 -18.73 8.58
C LYS A 210 -6.10 -18.69 7.79
N PHE A 211 -6.71 -17.52 7.66
CA PHE A 211 -7.96 -17.35 6.94
C PHE A 211 -7.82 -17.66 5.45
N ILE A 212 -6.78 -17.15 4.81
CA ILE A 212 -6.47 -17.43 3.40
C ILE A 212 -6.16 -18.92 3.20
N GLN A 213 -5.39 -19.55 4.09
CA GLN A 213 -5.14 -21.00 4.03
C GLN A 213 -6.44 -21.82 4.10
N LYS A 214 -7.40 -21.39 4.91
CA LYS A 214 -8.70 -22.08 5.02
C LYS A 214 -9.55 -21.91 3.75
N ILE A 215 -9.47 -20.75 3.10
CA ILE A 215 -10.13 -20.49 1.82
C ILE A 215 -9.46 -21.32 0.72
N ASP A 216 -8.13 -21.33 0.65
CA ASP A 216 -7.32 -22.10 -0.31
C ASP A 216 -7.70 -23.57 -0.30
N TYR A 217 -7.73 -24.20 0.88
CA TYR A 217 -8.10 -25.61 1.02
C TYR A 217 -9.49 -25.98 0.45
N LYS A 218 -10.43 -25.04 0.46
CA LYS A 218 -11.83 -25.28 0.06
C LYS A 218 -12.15 -24.87 -1.37
N ASN A 219 -11.23 -24.23 -2.09
CA ASN A 219 -11.52 -23.62 -3.38
C ASN A 219 -10.55 -24.11 -4.46
N PRO A 220 -11.04 -24.34 -5.70
CA PRO A 220 -10.16 -24.66 -6.81
C PRO A 220 -9.27 -23.47 -7.16
N ARG A 221 -8.17 -23.76 -7.85
CA ARG A 221 -7.28 -22.74 -8.41
C ARG A 221 -8.08 -21.76 -9.28
N SER A 222 -7.88 -20.47 -9.03
CA SER A 222 -8.53 -19.37 -9.73
C SER A 222 -7.70 -18.10 -9.58
N TYR A 223 -7.94 -17.12 -10.45
CA TYR A 223 -7.36 -15.77 -10.33
C TYR A 223 -7.52 -15.19 -8.92
N LEU A 224 -8.71 -15.30 -8.34
CA LEU A 224 -9.03 -14.75 -7.02
C LEU A 224 -8.17 -15.35 -5.90
N LEU A 225 -7.87 -16.64 -6.00
CA LEU A 225 -7.03 -17.33 -5.03
C LEU A 225 -5.56 -16.92 -5.17
N LYS A 226 -5.09 -16.72 -6.41
CA LYS A 226 -3.76 -16.14 -6.68
C LYS A 226 -3.62 -14.76 -6.02
N GLU A 227 -4.62 -13.89 -6.21
CA GLU A 227 -4.63 -12.56 -5.58
C GLU A 227 -4.61 -12.63 -4.05
N PHE A 228 -5.32 -13.58 -3.43
CA PHE A 228 -5.23 -13.81 -1.98
C PHE A 228 -3.84 -14.26 -1.55
N HIS A 229 -3.14 -15.08 -2.35
CA HIS A 229 -1.77 -15.48 -2.04
C HIS A 229 -0.80 -14.28 -2.12
N LEU A 230 -0.97 -13.40 -3.12
CA LEU A 230 -0.19 -12.15 -3.26
C LEU A 230 -0.47 -11.17 -2.11
N LEU A 231 -1.74 -11.05 -1.68
CA LEU A 231 -2.12 -10.29 -0.49
C LEU A 231 -1.43 -10.84 0.76
N ASN A 232 -1.38 -12.17 0.93
CA ASN A 232 -0.72 -12.79 2.08
C ASN A 232 0.79 -12.52 2.11
N ILE A 233 1.45 -12.55 0.95
CA ILE A 233 2.87 -12.17 0.83
C ILE A 233 3.07 -10.71 1.24
N SER A 234 2.24 -9.79 0.72
CA SER A 234 2.31 -8.36 1.03
C SER A 234 2.14 -8.10 2.53
N LEU A 235 1.22 -8.81 3.19
CA LEU A 235 1.02 -8.74 4.64
C LEU A 235 2.25 -9.22 5.43
N HIS A 236 2.93 -10.29 4.98
CA HIS A 236 4.15 -10.76 5.64
C HIS A 236 5.32 -9.80 5.44
N PHE A 237 5.41 -9.17 4.27
CA PHE A 237 6.42 -8.15 3.96
C PHE A 237 6.29 -6.90 4.83
N MET A 238 5.07 -6.44 5.08
CA MET A 238 4.80 -5.33 6.01
C MET A 238 4.76 -5.75 7.49
N GLY A 239 4.83 -7.05 7.78
CA GLY A 239 4.75 -7.59 9.13
C GLY A 239 6.03 -7.38 9.94
N GLY A 240 5.99 -7.74 11.23
CA GLY A 240 7.19 -7.75 12.06
C GLY A 240 8.23 -8.80 11.63
N LYS A 241 9.45 -8.71 12.19
CA LYS A 241 10.62 -9.58 11.88
C LYS A 241 10.28 -11.08 11.77
N ARG A 242 9.39 -11.60 12.63
CA ARG A 242 8.95 -13.02 12.61
C ARG A 242 8.21 -13.39 11.32
N HIS A 243 7.35 -12.52 10.82
CA HIS A 243 6.57 -12.75 9.60
C HIS A 243 7.45 -12.60 8.37
N TYR A 244 8.34 -11.60 8.40
CA TYR A 244 9.30 -11.34 7.34
C TYR A 244 10.15 -12.57 6.99
N LYS A 245 10.62 -13.31 8.01
CA LYS A 245 11.37 -14.57 7.84
C LYS A 245 10.66 -15.66 7.03
N LYS A 246 9.33 -15.57 6.84
CA LYS A 246 8.55 -16.56 6.09
C LYS A 246 8.36 -16.21 4.61
N ILE A 247 8.75 -15.01 4.19
CA ILE A 247 8.49 -14.49 2.84
C ILE A 247 9.07 -15.39 1.77
N ASN A 248 10.33 -15.82 1.92
CA ASN A 248 10.98 -16.65 0.92
C ASN A 248 10.23 -17.96 0.67
N LYS A 249 9.76 -18.61 1.73
CA LYS A 249 8.93 -19.82 1.61
C LYS A 249 7.61 -19.51 0.90
N LEU A 250 6.90 -18.46 1.32
CA LEU A 250 5.63 -18.06 0.72
C LEU A 250 5.77 -17.75 -0.77
N ILE A 251 6.77 -16.94 -1.16
CA ILE A 251 7.03 -16.59 -2.55
C ILE A 251 7.39 -17.83 -3.37
N SER A 252 8.21 -18.73 -2.82
CA SER A 252 8.58 -19.98 -3.50
C SER A 252 7.36 -20.88 -3.74
N ASP A 253 6.46 -20.99 -2.74
CA ASP A 253 5.22 -21.74 -2.85
C ASP A 253 4.28 -21.11 -3.89
N VAL A 254 4.17 -19.78 -3.94
CA VAL A 254 3.39 -19.05 -4.95
C VAL A 254 3.95 -19.25 -6.35
N ILE A 255 5.26 -19.07 -6.56
CA ILE A 255 5.92 -19.28 -7.86
C ILE A 255 5.69 -20.71 -8.34
N ARG A 256 5.86 -21.71 -7.46
CA ARG A 256 5.61 -23.12 -7.82
C ARG A 256 4.14 -23.38 -8.18
N THR A 257 3.21 -22.81 -7.42
CA THR A 257 1.77 -23.05 -7.58
C THR A 257 1.22 -22.41 -8.85
N TRP A 258 1.72 -21.22 -9.20
CA TRP A 258 1.22 -20.39 -10.29
C TRP A 258 2.24 -20.23 -11.43
N LYS A 259 3.16 -21.20 -11.58
CA LYS A 259 4.18 -21.18 -12.65
C LYS A 259 3.58 -21.23 -14.05
N SER A 260 2.48 -21.96 -14.22
CA SER A 260 1.89 -22.28 -15.52
C SER A 260 0.38 -22.48 -15.42
N GLY A 261 -0.31 -22.37 -16.55
CA GLY A 261 -1.76 -22.51 -16.67
C GLY A 261 -2.46 -21.17 -16.91
N GLU A 262 -3.79 -21.21 -16.97
CA GLU A 262 -4.64 -20.04 -17.26
C GLU A 262 -4.39 -18.88 -16.29
N TRP A 263 -4.11 -19.19 -15.02
CA TRP A 263 -3.89 -18.23 -13.95
C TRP A 263 -2.42 -18.12 -13.55
N ALA A 264 -1.49 -18.32 -14.49
CA ALA A 264 -0.07 -18.16 -14.22
C ALA A 264 0.28 -16.75 -13.71
N LEU A 265 1.42 -16.61 -13.05
CA LEU A 265 1.93 -15.32 -12.63
C LEU A 265 2.20 -14.43 -13.85
N THR A 266 1.59 -13.25 -13.85
CA THR A 266 1.85 -12.23 -14.88
C THR A 266 3.22 -11.59 -14.67
N GLU A 267 3.76 -10.92 -15.69
CA GLU A 267 5.04 -10.20 -15.56
C GLU A 267 4.99 -9.12 -14.47
N LYS A 268 3.86 -8.41 -14.35
CA LYS A 268 3.59 -7.47 -13.24
C LYS A 268 3.75 -8.14 -11.88
N GLU A 269 3.12 -9.30 -11.68
CA GLU A 269 3.18 -10.03 -10.40
C GLU A 269 4.59 -10.56 -10.13
N GLN A 270 5.30 -11.04 -11.16
CA GLN A 270 6.70 -11.46 -11.03
C GLN A 270 7.62 -10.27 -10.69
N THR A 271 7.32 -9.09 -11.22
CA THR A 271 8.01 -7.83 -10.89
C THR A 271 7.80 -7.47 -9.42
N LEU A 272 6.57 -7.57 -8.90
CA LEU A 272 6.29 -7.38 -7.48
C LEU A 272 7.07 -8.35 -6.59
N LEU A 273 7.03 -9.65 -6.91
CA LEU A 273 7.73 -10.68 -6.13
C LEU A 273 9.24 -10.47 -6.16
N SER A 274 9.80 -10.10 -7.32
CA SER A 274 11.23 -9.81 -7.46
C SER A 274 11.63 -8.57 -6.67
N TYR A 275 10.81 -7.53 -6.64
CA TYR A 275 11.03 -6.36 -5.78
C TYR A 275 11.11 -6.78 -4.30
N ILE A 276 10.15 -7.56 -3.81
CA ILE A 276 10.15 -8.05 -2.43
C ILE A 276 11.42 -8.87 -2.13
N LEU A 277 11.82 -9.75 -3.06
CA LEU A 277 13.01 -10.59 -2.90
C LEU A 277 14.33 -9.79 -2.94
N ALA A 278 14.42 -8.75 -3.77
CA ALA A 278 15.58 -7.86 -3.82
C ALA A 278 15.74 -7.10 -2.49
N ILE A 279 14.65 -6.53 -1.96
CA ILE A 279 14.66 -5.85 -0.66
C ILE A 279 14.98 -6.83 0.49
N ASP A 280 14.46 -8.07 0.42
CA ASP A 280 14.79 -9.13 1.38
C ASP A 280 16.27 -9.52 1.35
N GLY A 281 16.84 -9.67 0.16
CA GLY A 281 18.27 -9.95 -0.01
C GLY A 281 19.12 -8.84 0.62
N ALA A 282 18.82 -7.58 0.29
CA ALA A 282 19.58 -6.43 0.77
C ALA A 282 19.56 -6.32 2.31
N LYS A 283 18.40 -6.54 2.94
CA LYS A 283 18.27 -6.51 4.41
C LYS A 283 19.01 -7.63 5.14
N HIS A 284 19.26 -8.75 4.45
CA HIS A 284 19.96 -9.90 5.01
C HIS A 284 21.39 -10.06 4.48
N PHE A 285 21.91 -9.04 3.78
CA PHE A 285 23.24 -9.05 3.18
C PHE A 285 23.49 -10.20 2.20
N ASP A 286 22.43 -10.69 1.54
CA ASP A 286 22.51 -11.68 0.47
C ASP A 286 22.70 -10.96 -0.87
N THR A 287 23.97 -10.78 -1.25
CA THR A 287 24.38 -10.01 -2.43
C THR A 287 23.92 -10.67 -3.72
N GLU A 288 24.06 -11.99 -3.86
CA GLU A 288 23.66 -12.73 -5.05
C GLU A 288 22.16 -12.59 -5.32
N LYS A 289 21.33 -12.78 -4.29
CA LYS A 289 19.88 -12.62 -4.40
C LYS A 289 19.49 -11.18 -4.75
N THR A 290 20.16 -10.21 -4.13
CA THR A 290 19.93 -8.78 -4.40
C THR A 290 20.23 -8.44 -5.86
N ILE A 291 21.37 -8.93 -6.38
CA ILE A 291 21.76 -8.71 -7.78
C ILE A 291 20.79 -9.42 -8.73
N ALA A 292 20.47 -10.69 -8.49
CA ALA A 292 19.63 -11.48 -9.39
C ALA A 292 18.23 -10.87 -9.58
N HIS A 293 17.56 -10.53 -8.47
CA HIS A 293 16.23 -9.93 -8.54
C HIS A 293 16.28 -8.43 -8.87
N GLY A 294 17.29 -7.71 -8.41
CA GLY A 294 17.46 -6.30 -8.72
C GLY A 294 17.74 -6.04 -10.20
N LYS A 295 18.64 -6.80 -10.83
CA LYS A 295 18.87 -6.73 -12.28
C LYS A 295 17.61 -7.09 -13.05
N TYR A 296 16.85 -8.11 -12.64
CA TYR A 296 15.57 -8.44 -13.26
C TYR A 296 14.61 -7.24 -13.28
N LEU A 297 14.57 -6.43 -12.21
CA LEU A 297 13.70 -5.24 -12.12
C LEU A 297 14.15 -4.09 -13.02
N ILE A 298 15.46 -3.93 -13.22
CA ILE A 298 16.06 -2.86 -14.01
C ILE A 298 16.02 -3.20 -15.51
N MET A 299 16.35 -4.45 -15.87
CA MET A 299 16.40 -4.90 -17.26
C MET A 299 15.09 -4.65 -18.00
N ASN A 300 15.17 -4.09 -19.21
CA ASN A 300 14.02 -3.71 -20.05
C ASN A 300 13.03 -2.78 -19.34
N ASP A 301 13.49 -2.02 -18.33
CA ASP A 301 12.68 -1.08 -17.58
C ASP A 301 11.45 -1.71 -16.91
N ARG A 302 11.49 -3.01 -16.58
CA ARG A 302 10.32 -3.76 -16.09
C ARG A 302 9.61 -3.09 -14.91
N LEU A 303 10.37 -2.64 -13.91
CA LEU A 303 9.80 -1.98 -12.74
C LEU A 303 9.17 -0.62 -13.09
N ILE A 304 9.73 0.09 -14.08
CA ILE A 304 9.19 1.35 -14.60
C ILE A 304 7.92 1.07 -15.41
N ASN A 305 7.94 0.08 -16.29
CA ASN A 305 6.82 -0.30 -17.16
C ASN A 305 5.57 -0.72 -16.36
N HIS A 306 5.76 -1.35 -15.20
CA HIS A 306 4.67 -1.77 -14.32
C HIS A 306 4.41 -0.82 -13.14
N SER A 307 5.10 0.31 -13.07
CA SER A 307 5.05 1.25 -11.93
C SER A 307 3.64 1.68 -11.53
N ILE A 308 2.83 2.13 -12.50
CA ILE A 308 1.49 2.66 -12.25
C ILE A 308 0.57 1.57 -11.72
N GLU A 309 0.57 0.39 -12.36
CA GLU A 309 -0.27 -0.74 -11.96
C GLU A 309 0.12 -1.25 -10.56
N LEU A 310 1.43 -1.37 -10.32
CA LEU A 310 1.96 -1.78 -9.02
C LEU A 310 1.63 -0.77 -7.91
N LEU A 311 1.66 0.53 -8.20
CA LEU A 311 1.25 1.57 -7.24
C LEU A 311 -0.25 1.54 -6.94
N ILE A 312 -1.09 1.30 -7.95
CA ILE A 312 -2.55 1.22 -7.77
C ILE A 312 -2.94 0.00 -6.92
N GLU A 313 -2.33 -1.16 -7.19
CA GLU A 313 -2.73 -2.43 -6.57
C GLU A 313 -1.95 -2.75 -5.28
N TYR A 314 -0.68 -2.34 -5.21
CA TYR A 314 0.27 -2.70 -4.15
C TYR A 314 0.98 -1.48 -3.53
N GLY A 315 0.43 -0.28 -3.67
CA GLY A 315 1.02 0.95 -3.14
C GLY A 315 1.31 0.95 -1.63
N GLU A 316 0.69 0.06 -0.84
CA GLU A 316 1.01 -0.11 0.58
C GLU A 316 2.44 -0.65 0.83
N ILE A 317 3.03 -1.39 -0.11
CA ILE A 317 4.35 -2.02 0.03
C ILE A 317 5.46 -1.32 -0.76
N LEU A 318 5.11 -0.35 -1.60
CA LEU A 318 6.06 0.41 -2.42
C LEU A 318 6.23 1.83 -1.87
N PRO A 319 7.44 2.24 -1.47
CA PRO A 319 7.72 3.64 -1.12
C PRO A 319 7.38 4.57 -2.29
N ASN A 320 6.40 5.46 -2.11
CA ASN A 320 5.76 6.21 -3.21
C ASN A 320 6.03 7.73 -3.17
N LEU A 321 7.24 8.16 -2.84
CA LEU A 321 7.64 9.53 -3.16
C LEU A 321 8.00 9.64 -4.65
N LYS A 322 7.81 10.83 -5.22
CA LYS A 322 8.23 11.12 -6.60
C LYS A 322 9.76 10.87 -6.71
N PRO A 323 10.25 10.19 -7.76
CA PRO A 323 11.69 10.02 -7.94
C PRO A 323 12.37 11.37 -8.17
N GLU A 324 13.61 11.49 -7.71
CA GLU A 324 14.42 12.71 -7.77
C GLU A 324 15.74 12.43 -8.54
N PRO A 325 15.69 12.08 -9.84
CA PRO A 325 16.88 11.73 -10.63
C PRO A 325 17.90 12.87 -10.69
N GLN A 326 17.46 14.12 -10.55
CA GLN A 326 18.33 15.29 -10.51
C GLN A 326 19.15 15.44 -9.23
N SER A 327 18.88 14.64 -8.19
CA SER A 327 19.46 14.81 -6.85
C SER A 327 20.34 13.63 -6.46
N LEU A 328 21.51 13.93 -5.89
CA LEU A 328 22.46 12.98 -5.33
C LEU A 328 22.30 12.87 -3.81
N VAL A 329 22.01 13.99 -3.12
CA VAL A 329 21.74 13.96 -1.67
C VAL A 329 20.24 13.81 -1.47
N LYS A 330 19.79 12.60 -1.14
CA LYS A 330 18.35 12.29 -1.03
C LYS A 330 18.08 11.02 -0.22
N ARG A 331 16.79 10.75 -0.01
CA ARG A 331 16.32 9.52 0.64
C ARG A 331 15.97 8.43 -0.37
N TYR A 332 16.99 7.68 -0.77
CA TYR A 332 16.83 6.55 -1.70
C TYR A 332 15.82 5.50 -1.21
N ASP A 333 15.55 5.40 0.10
CA ASP A 333 14.57 4.46 0.68
C ASP A 333 13.11 4.89 0.52
N LYS A 334 12.85 6.09 -0.03
CA LYS A 334 11.51 6.67 -0.11
C LYS A 334 10.85 6.57 -1.48
N ASN A 335 11.61 6.18 -2.50
CA ASN A 335 11.10 5.84 -3.81
C ASN A 335 11.54 4.41 -4.16
N TYR A 336 10.59 3.56 -4.57
CA TYR A 336 10.87 2.15 -4.85
C TYR A 336 11.86 1.93 -6.02
N LEU A 337 11.94 2.83 -7.00
CA LEU A 337 12.93 2.76 -8.08
C LEU A 337 14.33 3.11 -7.55
N GLU A 338 14.46 4.26 -6.89
CA GLU A 338 15.74 4.70 -6.29
C GLU A 338 16.28 3.69 -5.29
N GLN A 339 15.38 3.08 -4.51
CA GLN A 339 15.73 2.04 -3.56
C GLN A 339 16.35 0.84 -4.26
N VAL A 340 15.80 0.40 -5.40
CA VAL A 340 16.32 -0.73 -6.16
C VAL A 340 17.71 -0.43 -6.71
N PHE A 341 17.91 0.73 -7.34
CA PHE A 341 19.24 1.12 -7.82
C PHE A 341 20.25 1.21 -6.68
N PHE A 342 19.87 1.82 -5.56
CA PHE A 342 20.72 1.93 -4.37
C PHE A 342 21.20 0.57 -3.85
N ILE A 343 20.30 -0.40 -3.66
CA ILE A 343 20.68 -1.72 -3.14
C ILE A 343 21.42 -2.58 -4.16
N VAL A 344 21.12 -2.42 -5.46
CA VAL A 344 21.80 -3.16 -6.53
C VAL A 344 23.23 -2.69 -6.66
N ILE A 345 23.47 -1.38 -6.69
CA ILE A 345 24.83 -0.82 -6.77
C ILE A 345 25.67 -1.26 -5.56
N ASP A 346 25.10 -1.21 -4.35
CA ASP A 346 25.78 -1.70 -3.16
C ASP A 346 26.16 -3.20 -3.26
N ALA A 347 25.24 -4.03 -3.74
CA ALA A 347 25.49 -5.46 -3.92
C ALA A 347 26.52 -5.74 -5.03
N LEU A 348 26.49 -5.01 -6.14
CA LEU A 348 27.45 -5.13 -7.24
C LEU A 348 28.86 -4.77 -6.79
N VAL A 349 29.03 -3.66 -6.06
CA VAL A 349 30.33 -3.24 -5.50
C VAL A 349 30.89 -4.28 -4.54
N LYS A 350 30.04 -4.86 -3.67
CA LYS A 350 30.43 -5.95 -2.75
C LYS A 350 30.82 -7.23 -3.47
N ASN A 351 30.32 -7.45 -4.68
CA ASN A 351 30.65 -8.59 -5.53
C ASN A 351 31.73 -8.24 -6.58
N GLU A 352 32.44 -7.12 -6.42
CA GLU A 352 33.50 -6.63 -7.30
C GLU A 352 33.07 -6.40 -8.78
N GLN A 353 31.76 -6.23 -9.03
CA GLN A 353 31.18 -6.01 -10.37
C GLN A 353 31.15 -4.51 -10.73
N TYR A 354 32.33 -3.86 -10.75
CA TYR A 354 32.44 -2.40 -10.95
C TYR A 354 32.02 -1.91 -12.34
N PHE A 355 32.31 -2.69 -13.39
CA PHE A 355 31.90 -2.36 -14.76
C PHE A 355 30.38 -2.33 -14.91
N ASP A 356 29.66 -3.24 -14.24
CA ASP A 356 28.20 -3.25 -14.23
C ASP A 356 27.64 -1.98 -13.57
N VAL A 357 28.30 -1.49 -12.50
CA VAL A 357 27.91 -0.22 -11.85
C VAL A 357 28.10 0.96 -12.80
N LEU A 358 29.27 1.04 -13.48
CA LEU A 358 29.51 2.09 -14.47
C LEU A 358 28.48 2.05 -15.61
N GLN A 359 28.12 0.85 -16.08
CA GLN A 359 27.09 0.68 -17.10
C GLN A 359 25.74 1.21 -16.60
N LEU A 360 25.31 0.88 -15.38
CA LEU A 360 24.08 1.42 -14.80
C LEU A 360 24.09 2.95 -14.73
N MET A 361 25.22 3.56 -14.35
CA MET A 361 25.35 5.03 -14.31
C MET A 361 25.27 5.69 -15.69
N LYS A 362 25.68 4.98 -16.76
CA LYS A 362 25.59 5.45 -18.15
C LYS A 362 24.20 5.25 -18.76
N GLU A 363 23.49 4.21 -18.36
CA GLU A 363 22.17 3.88 -18.91
C GLU A 363 21.04 4.61 -18.17
N TYR A 364 21.20 4.86 -16.87
CA TYR A 364 20.11 5.31 -15.99
C TYR A 364 20.50 6.52 -15.14
N GLU A 365 19.82 7.67 -15.35
CA GLU A 365 20.02 8.88 -14.51
C GLU A 365 19.83 8.60 -13.01
N ILE A 366 18.83 7.80 -12.67
CA ILE A 366 18.43 7.49 -11.30
C ILE A 366 19.47 6.62 -10.55
N ALA A 367 20.43 6.02 -11.26
CA ALA A 367 21.49 5.21 -10.68
C ALA A 367 22.55 6.06 -9.95
N SER A 368 22.64 7.35 -10.27
CA SER A 368 23.54 8.31 -9.61
C SER A 368 22.83 9.67 -9.43
N CYS A 369 22.98 10.57 -10.40
CA CYS A 369 22.12 11.72 -10.61
C CYS A 369 22.27 12.25 -12.04
N THR A 370 21.34 13.09 -12.51
CA THR A 370 21.37 13.69 -13.86
C THR A 370 22.72 14.33 -14.20
N SER A 371 23.34 15.07 -13.27
CA SER A 371 24.64 15.73 -13.53
C SER A 371 25.81 14.75 -13.75
N ILE A 372 25.81 13.60 -13.07
CA ILE A 372 26.82 12.55 -13.26
C ILE A 372 26.54 11.79 -14.57
N TYR A 373 25.27 11.47 -14.82
CA TYR A 373 24.82 10.83 -16.05
C TYR A 373 25.18 11.65 -17.30
N ASP A 374 24.91 12.96 -17.28
CA ASP A 374 25.22 13.87 -18.39
C ASP A 374 26.72 13.91 -18.68
N PHE A 375 27.56 13.93 -17.64
CA PHE A 375 29.02 13.87 -17.81
C PHE A 375 29.46 12.55 -18.45
N LEU A 376 28.97 11.41 -17.96
CA LEU A 376 29.36 10.08 -18.46
C LEU A 376 28.90 9.81 -19.90
N ASN A 377 27.84 10.48 -20.35
CA ASN A 377 27.29 10.36 -21.71
C ASN A 377 27.69 11.52 -22.64
N ALA A 378 28.52 12.45 -22.18
CA ALA A 378 28.99 13.54 -23.01
C ALA A 378 29.83 13.02 -24.18
N LYS A 379 29.53 13.48 -25.40
CA LYS A 379 30.28 13.08 -26.61
C LYS A 379 31.73 13.61 -26.62
N VAL A 380 31.97 14.70 -25.89
CA VAL A 380 33.26 15.38 -25.76
C VAL A 380 33.40 15.77 -24.29
N PHE A 381 34.63 15.73 -23.78
CA PHE A 381 34.94 16.19 -22.43
C PHE A 381 34.49 17.64 -22.22
N ASP A 382 33.72 17.88 -21.15
CA ASP A 382 33.21 19.19 -20.76
C ASP A 382 33.43 19.42 -19.26
N LYS A 383 34.31 20.37 -18.93
CA LYS A 383 34.64 20.74 -17.55
C LYS A 383 33.46 21.38 -16.82
N ASP A 384 32.55 22.04 -17.52
CA ASP A 384 31.39 22.67 -16.89
C ASP A 384 30.41 21.61 -16.37
N LEU A 385 30.35 20.44 -17.01
CA LEU A 385 29.57 19.30 -16.50
C LEU A 385 30.10 18.79 -15.15
N LEU A 386 31.43 18.77 -14.95
CA LEU A 386 32.02 18.40 -13.65
C LEU A 386 31.64 19.40 -12.55
N LEU A 387 31.65 20.70 -12.85
CA LEU A 387 31.28 21.75 -11.90
C LEU A 387 29.79 21.70 -11.52
N LYS A 388 28.91 21.30 -12.46
CA LYS A 388 27.48 21.11 -12.19
C LYS A 388 27.20 20.05 -11.13
N ILE A 389 28.08 19.06 -10.97
CA ILE A 389 27.92 18.02 -9.93
C ILE A 389 27.99 18.65 -8.53
N GLU A 390 28.94 19.55 -8.28
CA GLU A 390 29.06 20.22 -6.99
C GLU A 390 27.86 21.14 -6.73
N ALA A 391 27.46 21.93 -7.73
CA ALA A 391 26.28 22.78 -7.65
C ALA A 391 24.99 21.97 -7.36
N THR A 392 24.90 20.75 -7.89
CA THR A 392 23.80 19.83 -7.63
C THR A 392 23.76 19.42 -6.16
N VAL A 393 24.90 18.98 -5.59
CA VAL A 393 24.98 18.62 -4.17
C VAL A 393 24.62 19.78 -3.25
N GLN A 394 25.10 20.98 -3.54
CA GLN A 394 24.77 22.19 -2.78
C GLN A 394 23.26 22.50 -2.81
N ARG A 395 22.64 22.37 -3.99
CA ARG A 395 21.20 22.57 -4.18
C ARG A 395 20.39 21.50 -3.44
N ASP A 396 20.81 20.24 -3.50
CA ASP A 396 20.14 19.13 -2.83
C ASP A 396 20.15 19.32 -1.31
N ILE A 397 21.31 19.70 -0.75
CA ILE A 397 21.44 20.05 0.67
C ILE A 397 20.48 21.19 1.04
N ALA A 398 20.40 22.25 0.24
CA ALA A 398 19.50 23.36 0.48
C ALA A 398 18.02 22.93 0.52
N TYR A 399 17.64 22.02 -0.38
CA TYR A 399 16.28 21.47 -0.40
C TYR A 399 15.97 20.56 0.80
N ILE A 400 16.95 19.78 1.27
CA ILE A 400 16.79 18.95 2.46
C ILE A 400 16.64 19.80 3.73
N VAL A 401 17.44 20.86 3.86
CA VAL A 401 17.56 21.62 5.11
C VAL A 401 16.46 22.67 5.25
N ASP A 402 16.14 23.37 4.16
CA ASP A 402 15.26 24.55 4.17
C ASP A 402 14.12 24.47 3.13
N HIS A 403 14.00 23.35 2.40
CA HIS A 403 12.98 23.14 1.36
C HIS A 403 12.98 24.21 0.25
N SER A 404 14.10 24.91 0.08
CA SER A 404 14.25 25.99 -0.89
C SER A 404 15.72 26.13 -1.33
N PRO A 405 15.98 26.33 -2.63
CA PRO A 405 17.33 26.60 -3.13
C PRO A 405 17.78 28.05 -2.89
N GLN A 406 16.99 28.90 -2.23
CA GLN A 406 17.30 30.33 -2.07
C GLN A 406 18.34 30.62 -0.97
N HIS A 407 18.52 29.69 -0.01
CA HIS A 407 19.35 29.88 1.18
C HIS A 407 20.57 28.94 1.24
N VAL A 408 21.15 28.61 0.08
CA VAL A 408 22.17 27.56 -0.07
C VAL A 408 23.30 27.64 0.96
N LEU A 409 23.88 28.83 1.18
CA LEU A 409 24.99 28.99 2.11
C LEU A 409 24.59 28.67 3.56
N GLN A 410 23.45 29.20 4.03
CA GLN A 410 22.95 28.92 5.38
C GLN A 410 22.57 27.45 5.55
N SER A 411 21.95 26.86 4.53
CA SER A 411 21.59 25.44 4.51
C SER A 411 22.82 24.55 4.62
N ILE A 412 23.89 24.86 3.87
CA ILE A 412 25.16 24.13 3.91
C ILE A 412 25.79 24.23 5.29
N GLU A 413 25.86 25.42 5.89
CA GLU A 413 26.41 25.59 7.24
C GLU A 413 25.66 24.76 8.28
N LYS A 414 24.33 24.75 8.20
CA LYS A 414 23.47 23.97 9.10
C LYS A 414 23.65 22.47 8.85
N TRP A 415 23.69 22.03 7.59
CA TRP A 415 24.01 20.65 7.22
C TRP A 415 25.33 20.23 7.84
N LEU A 416 26.43 20.93 7.53
CA LEU A 416 27.79 20.59 7.98
C LEU A 416 27.92 20.47 9.51
N LYS A 417 27.13 21.22 10.27
CA LYS A 417 27.09 21.13 11.74
C LYS A 417 26.37 19.88 12.24
N GLN A 418 25.33 19.43 11.54
CA GLN A 418 24.34 18.50 12.09
C GLN A 418 24.28 17.13 11.40
N TYR A 419 24.76 16.99 10.15
CA TYR A 419 24.54 15.74 9.38
C TYR A 419 25.26 14.52 9.96
N LYS A 420 26.28 14.74 10.80
CA LYS A 420 27.04 13.67 11.46
C LYS A 420 26.42 13.22 12.78
N GLU A 421 25.49 13.98 13.33
CA GLU A 421 24.88 13.72 14.64
C GLU A 421 23.78 12.66 14.48
N ILE A 422 23.88 11.52 15.17
CA ILE A 422 22.92 10.40 15.02
C ILE A 422 21.48 10.81 15.30
N GLU A 423 21.28 11.77 16.22
CA GLU A 423 19.96 12.29 16.60
C GLU A 423 19.39 13.31 15.60
N SER A 424 20.22 13.82 14.69
CA SER A 424 19.82 14.79 13.67
C SER A 424 18.93 14.13 12.61
N PRO A 425 17.88 14.84 12.14
CA PRO A 425 17.07 14.37 11.01
C PRO A 425 17.85 14.21 9.71
N PHE A 426 19.04 14.82 9.61
CA PHE A 426 19.90 14.75 8.43
C PHE A 426 20.78 13.51 8.39
N TYR A 427 21.10 12.91 9.54
CA TYR A 427 22.02 11.79 9.62
C TYR A 427 21.58 10.56 8.81
N PRO A 428 20.31 10.13 8.82
CA PRO A 428 19.87 9.03 7.96
C PRO A 428 20.09 9.31 6.46
N ILE A 429 19.92 10.57 6.03
CA ILE A 429 20.10 10.99 4.63
C ILE A 429 21.60 10.99 4.28
N ALA A 430 22.42 11.57 5.16
CA ALA A 430 23.87 11.57 5.02
C ALA A 430 24.43 10.16 4.96
N LYS A 431 23.97 9.24 5.81
CA LYS A 431 24.41 7.85 5.82
C LYS A 431 24.15 7.14 4.50
N MET A 432 22.92 7.25 3.98
CA MET A 432 22.60 6.65 2.68
C MET A 432 23.39 7.30 1.54
N THR A 433 23.50 8.63 1.55
CA THR A 433 24.22 9.36 0.50
C THR A 433 25.71 9.02 0.52
N SER A 434 26.32 8.98 1.70
CA SER A 434 27.73 8.62 1.91
C SER A 434 28.04 7.22 1.39
N GLN A 435 27.25 6.22 1.80
CA GLN A 435 27.38 4.85 1.30
C GLN A 435 27.24 4.77 -0.22
N HIS A 436 26.23 5.44 -0.79
CA HIS A 436 26.00 5.44 -2.24
C HIS A 436 27.18 6.07 -2.98
N VAL A 437 27.61 7.27 -2.58
CA VAL A 437 28.72 8.00 -3.22
C VAL A 437 30.03 7.22 -3.10
N CYS A 438 30.31 6.61 -1.95
CA CYS A 438 31.48 5.73 -1.81
C CYS A 438 31.43 4.54 -2.79
N ASN A 439 30.27 3.92 -2.98
CA ASN A 439 30.11 2.84 -3.95
C ASN A 439 30.32 3.33 -5.41
N LEU A 440 29.81 4.52 -5.75
CA LEU A 440 30.09 5.15 -7.05
C LEU A 440 31.60 5.42 -7.21
N LEU A 441 32.25 5.99 -6.20
CA LEU A 441 33.70 6.27 -6.21
C LEU A 441 34.55 5.02 -6.41
N LYS A 442 34.21 3.91 -5.73
CA LYS A 442 34.88 2.61 -5.95
C LYS A 442 34.76 2.14 -7.39
N ALA A 443 33.56 2.24 -7.96
CA ALA A 443 33.32 1.85 -9.35
C ALA A 443 34.09 2.74 -10.34
N LEU A 444 34.05 4.06 -10.14
CA LEU A 444 34.79 5.01 -10.97
C LEU A 444 36.30 4.78 -10.93
N PHE A 445 36.85 4.52 -9.74
CA PHE A 445 38.28 4.21 -9.58
C PHE A 445 38.66 2.91 -10.31
N ALA A 446 37.91 1.83 -10.07
CA ALA A 446 38.18 0.51 -10.66
C ALA A 446 37.96 0.46 -12.18
N THR A 447 37.21 1.42 -12.74
CA THR A 447 36.93 1.54 -14.18
C THR A 447 37.64 2.73 -14.83
N GLU A 448 38.64 3.29 -14.13
CA GLU A 448 39.55 4.32 -14.62
C GLU A 448 38.86 5.62 -15.07
N GLN A 449 37.71 5.96 -14.48
CA GLN A 449 37.00 7.23 -14.71
C GLN A 449 37.56 8.33 -13.81
N PHE A 450 38.86 8.62 -13.93
CA PHE A 450 39.61 9.39 -12.94
C PHE A 450 39.16 10.85 -12.79
N GLU A 451 38.79 11.54 -13.87
CA GLU A 451 38.36 12.93 -13.79
C GLU A 451 37.07 13.09 -12.97
N LEU A 452 36.12 12.16 -13.17
CA LEU A 452 34.88 12.13 -12.40
C LEU A 452 35.14 11.68 -10.96
N PHE A 453 36.05 10.72 -10.76
CA PHE A 453 36.48 10.28 -9.43
C PHE A 453 37.05 11.45 -8.63
N GLU A 454 37.99 12.21 -9.19
CA GLU A 454 38.63 13.37 -8.55
C GLU A 454 37.61 14.45 -8.17
N GLN A 455 36.68 14.77 -9.07
CA GLN A 455 35.63 15.74 -8.75
C GLN A 455 34.71 15.23 -7.64
N LEU A 456 34.28 13.97 -7.71
CA LEU A 456 33.33 13.41 -6.76
C LEU A 456 33.94 13.18 -5.38
N ILE A 457 35.23 12.79 -5.27
CA ILE A 457 35.90 12.62 -3.98
C ILE A 457 36.08 13.97 -3.27
N ASN A 458 36.38 15.04 -4.01
CA ASN A 458 36.48 16.39 -3.47
C ASN A 458 35.13 16.85 -2.88
N ILE A 459 34.03 16.63 -3.62
CA ILE A 459 32.67 16.91 -3.15
C ILE A 459 32.34 16.08 -1.90
N TYR A 460 32.66 14.79 -1.91
CA TYR A 460 32.41 13.88 -0.80
C TYR A 460 33.11 14.34 0.48
N ILE A 461 34.41 14.63 0.42
CA ILE A 461 35.20 15.12 1.56
C ILE A 461 34.63 16.44 2.09
N LYS A 462 34.21 17.34 1.20
CA LYS A 462 33.73 18.68 1.55
C LYS A 462 32.35 18.66 2.21
N TYR A 463 31.43 17.81 1.75
CA TYR A 463 30.01 17.90 2.13
C TYR A 463 29.40 16.67 2.79
N LEU A 464 29.94 15.47 2.54
CA LEU A 464 29.22 14.20 2.78
C LEU A 464 30.00 13.21 3.65
N ILE A 465 31.22 13.54 4.06
CA ILE A 465 32.14 12.61 4.73
C ILE A 465 31.59 12.03 6.04
N LEU A 466 31.40 10.71 6.04
CA LEU A 466 31.29 9.90 7.24
C LEU A 466 32.55 9.04 7.39
N GLN A 467 33.14 9.03 8.58
CA GLN A 467 34.47 8.45 8.79
C GLN A 467 34.50 6.94 8.50
N GLU A 468 33.46 6.20 8.91
CA GLU A 468 33.36 4.76 8.67
C GLU A 468 33.40 4.43 7.17
N ASP A 469 32.58 5.12 6.36
CA ASP A 469 32.49 4.89 4.92
C ASP A 469 33.76 5.37 4.18
N PHE A 470 34.40 6.45 4.68
CA PHE A 470 35.61 6.98 4.08
C PHE A 470 36.82 6.07 4.30
N GLU A 471 36.99 5.50 5.49
CA GLU A 471 38.07 4.55 5.76
C GLU A 471 37.90 3.27 4.92
N ASP A 472 36.66 2.80 4.72
CA ASP A 472 36.37 1.68 3.81
C ASP A 472 36.76 1.99 2.35
N LEU A 473 36.43 3.20 1.86
CA LEU A 473 36.87 3.66 0.54
C LEU A 473 38.40 3.75 0.43
N ARG A 474 39.07 4.29 1.45
CA ARG A 474 40.53 4.41 1.48
C ARG A 474 41.22 3.05 1.45
N ASN A 475 40.71 2.09 2.22
CA ASN A 475 41.21 0.72 2.24
C ASN A 475 41.04 0.06 0.88
N PHE A 476 39.88 0.26 0.22
CA PHE A 476 39.64 -0.20 -1.14
C PHE A 476 40.68 0.35 -2.13
N VAL A 477 40.83 1.68 -2.20
CA VAL A 477 41.78 2.32 -3.14
C VAL A 477 43.21 1.85 -2.88
N SER A 478 43.63 1.77 -1.61
CA SER A 478 44.97 1.30 -1.23
C SER A 478 45.21 -0.14 -1.67
N GLY A 479 44.21 -1.03 -1.49
CA GLY A 479 44.30 -2.42 -1.91
C GLY A 479 44.29 -2.59 -3.44
N PHE A 480 43.62 -1.70 -4.18
CA PHE A 480 43.55 -1.74 -5.64
C PHE A 480 44.85 -1.24 -6.30
N VAL A 481 45.55 -0.28 -5.68
CA VAL A 481 46.87 0.22 -6.15
C VAL A 481 48.01 -0.76 -5.87
N GLN A 482 47.83 -1.70 -4.92
CA GLN A 482 48.82 -2.72 -4.57
C GLN A 482 48.70 -4.01 -5.41
N LYS A 483 47.58 -4.20 -6.12
CA LYS A 483 47.37 -5.28 -7.09
C LYS A 483 47.86 -4.83 -8.46
#